data_AF-A0A925NTN5-F1
#
_entry.id   AF-A0A925NTN5-F1
#
_cell.length_a   1.000
_cell.length_b   1.000
_cell.length_c   1.000
_cell.angle_alpha   90.00
_cell.angle_beta   90.00
_cell.angle_gamma   90.00
#
_symmetry.space_group_name_H-M   'P 1'
#
loop_
_entity.id
_entity.type
_entity.pdbx_description
1 polymer ?
#
loop_
_entity_poly.entity_id
_entity_poly.type
_entity_poly.pdbx_seq_one_letter_code
_entity_poly.pdbx_strand_id
1 'polypeptide(L)'
;MKLICNIFATAMFVAASIGNAQGDERGRGNGYWDHSRGHDRARGLTVVGLTGDQRLLVFDEYSPQRAKSSKAVTGLIDGDTTLIGIDYRVQDGKLYGVGNAGGVYTLDVKTAVATLVNRLSVALSGTSFGVDFNPAADRLRIISDNGQNLRHNVNAGGVTLTDTALNYVAGTPTTGVTGAAYTNNDLDVTTATTLFNIDSVLDQVVIQSPPNNGSLAATGKLTVDTGSAVGFDIYSILSDAVTVDLEALASLSSPTGAASLYAVNLATGKVIYRGVFKASDQVTDIAIPLDQD
;
A
#
# COMPACT_ATOMS: atom_id res chain seq x y z
N MET A 1 4.54 56.79 16.79
CA MET A 1 5.89 56.98 17.36
C MET A 1 6.47 55.61 17.67
N LYS A 2 7.62 55.30 17.06
CA LYS A 2 8.51 54.10 17.20
C LYS A 2 7.97 52.78 16.63
N LEU A 3 8.46 52.31 15.48
CA LEU A 3 9.77 51.71 15.09
C LEU A 3 9.82 50.19 15.36
N ILE A 4 9.75 49.37 14.31
CA ILE A 4 10.87 48.67 13.58
C ILE A 4 11.45 47.49 14.36
N CYS A 5 11.37 46.28 13.78
CA CYS A 5 12.56 45.45 13.53
C CYS A 5 12.29 44.34 12.48
N ASN A 6 12.94 44.48 11.33
CA ASN A 6 13.14 43.44 10.30
C ASN A 6 14.31 42.56 10.74
N ILE A 7 14.21 41.24 10.55
CA ILE A 7 15.39 40.36 10.50
C ILE A 7 15.30 39.54 9.21
N PHE A 8 16.22 39.84 8.30
CA PHE A 8 16.59 39.02 7.14
C PHE A 8 17.50 37.88 7.64
N ALA A 9 17.21 36.64 7.23
CA ALA A 9 18.13 35.52 7.40
C ALA A 9 18.86 35.26 6.06
N THR A 10 20.16 35.53 6.04
CA THR A 10 21.07 35.22 4.94
C THR A 10 21.57 33.79 5.11
N ALA A 11 21.30 32.92 4.13
CA ALA A 11 21.84 31.56 4.10
C ALA A 11 23.29 31.58 3.57
N MET A 12 24.21 31.03 4.35
CA MET A 12 25.63 30.91 4.02
C MET A 12 25.87 29.54 3.37
N PHE A 13 26.30 29.52 2.11
CA PHE A 13 26.77 28.31 1.42
C PHE A 13 28.21 27.99 1.86
N VAL A 14 28.45 26.77 2.34
CA VAL A 14 29.80 26.23 2.53
C VAL A 14 30.13 25.31 1.36
N ALA A 15 31.13 25.70 0.57
CA ALA A 15 31.70 24.88 -0.49
C ALA A 15 32.74 23.91 0.10
N ALA A 16 32.58 22.61 -0.17
CA ALA A 16 33.59 21.61 0.15
C ALA A 16 34.64 21.54 -0.97
N SER A 17 35.91 21.60 -0.58
CA SER A 17 37.08 21.57 -1.45
C SER A 17 37.32 20.20 -2.09
N ILE A 18 37.65 20.21 -3.38
CA ILE A 18 38.17 19.08 -4.16
C ILE A 18 39.64 18.79 -3.80
N GLY A 19 39.91 17.58 -3.31
CA GLY A 19 41.27 17.08 -3.09
C GLY A 19 41.68 16.10 -4.20
N ASN A 20 42.68 16.49 -4.99
CA ASN A 20 43.37 15.63 -5.94
C ASN A 20 44.28 14.62 -5.21
N ALA A 21 44.24 13.35 -5.60
CA ALA A 21 45.33 12.41 -5.32
C ALA A 21 45.63 11.58 -6.57
N GLN A 22 46.86 11.74 -7.07
CA GLN A 22 47.49 10.95 -8.12
C GLN A 22 47.69 9.49 -7.69
N GLY A 23 47.61 8.59 -8.66
CA GLY A 23 47.71 7.15 -8.46
C GLY A 23 49.12 6.62 -8.24
N ASP A 24 49.16 5.36 -7.84
CA ASP A 24 50.28 4.46 -8.08
C ASP A 24 49.72 3.03 -8.24
N GLU A 25 49.93 2.44 -9.41
CA GLU A 25 49.64 1.03 -9.68
C GLU A 25 50.84 0.17 -9.27
N ARG A 26 50.58 -0.94 -8.56
CA ARG A 26 51.27 -2.23 -8.73
C ARG A 26 50.71 -3.30 -7.78
N GLY A 27 50.30 -4.45 -8.34
CA GLY A 27 50.47 -5.77 -7.67
C GLY A 27 49.23 -6.58 -7.30
N ARG A 28 48.73 -7.34 -8.28
CA ARG A 28 48.05 -8.67 -8.23
C ARG A 28 47.62 -9.23 -6.85
N GLY A 29 46.32 -9.54 -6.74
CA GLY A 29 45.77 -10.50 -5.78
C GLY A 29 44.29 -10.77 -6.02
N ASN A 30 43.95 -11.99 -6.42
CA ASN A 30 42.58 -12.51 -6.53
C ASN A 30 41.88 -12.43 -5.17
N GLY A 31 40.68 -11.87 -5.11
CA GLY A 31 39.91 -11.76 -3.87
C GLY A 31 38.48 -11.32 -4.13
N TYR A 32 37.64 -12.27 -4.53
CA TYR A 32 36.19 -12.16 -4.49
C TYR A 32 35.79 -12.15 -3.01
N TRP A 33 35.65 -10.97 -2.42
CA TRP A 33 35.21 -10.80 -1.04
C TRP A 33 33.74 -10.35 -1.02
N ASP A 34 32.92 -11.38 -0.92
CA ASP A 34 31.61 -11.45 -0.29
C ASP A 34 31.26 -10.26 0.62
N HIS A 35 30.17 -9.55 0.28
CA HIS A 35 29.54 -8.54 1.13
C HIS A 35 28.39 -9.13 1.96
N SER A 36 28.55 -10.34 2.49
CA SER A 36 27.66 -10.86 3.52
C SER A 36 28.00 -10.24 4.89
N ARG A 37 27.68 -8.95 5.05
CA ARG A 37 27.29 -8.44 6.37
C ARG A 37 25.81 -8.76 6.54
N GLY A 38 25.56 -9.94 7.08
CA GLY A 38 24.25 -10.41 7.48
C GLY A 38 23.67 -9.50 8.57
N HIS A 39 22.68 -8.72 8.18
CA HIS A 39 21.45 -8.67 8.97
C HIS A 39 20.57 -9.81 8.44
N ASP A 40 20.06 -10.63 9.35
CA ASP A 40 19.22 -11.80 9.08
C ASP A 40 17.91 -11.46 8.34
N ARG A 41 17.94 -11.10 7.04
CA ARG A 41 16.74 -11.14 6.19
C ARG A 41 16.49 -12.56 5.65
N ALA A 42 16.51 -13.55 6.54
CA ALA A 42 16.38 -14.96 6.18
C ALA A 42 14.92 -15.42 5.99
N ARG A 43 13.93 -14.53 6.13
CA ARG A 43 12.52 -14.79 5.83
C ARG A 43 11.92 -13.61 5.10
N GLY A 44 11.25 -13.87 3.98
CA GLY A 44 10.45 -12.85 3.31
C GLY A 44 9.20 -12.52 4.11
N LEU A 45 8.55 -11.42 3.75
CA LEU A 45 7.26 -11.05 4.31
C LEU A 45 6.23 -12.15 4.05
N THR A 46 5.49 -12.52 5.09
CA THR A 46 4.22 -13.21 4.96
C THR A 46 3.17 -12.21 4.48
N VAL A 47 2.36 -12.59 3.51
CA VAL A 47 1.33 -11.74 2.91
C VAL A 47 0.00 -12.50 2.91
N VAL A 48 -1.09 -11.79 3.19
CA VAL A 48 -2.46 -12.27 3.00
C VAL A 48 -2.98 -11.77 1.66
N GLY A 49 -3.52 -12.66 0.83
CA GLY A 49 -4.17 -12.28 -0.43
C GLY A 49 -5.67 -12.57 -0.38
N LEU A 50 -6.48 -11.65 -0.90
CA LEU A 50 -7.89 -11.88 -1.22
C LEU A 50 -8.00 -12.30 -2.68
N THR A 51 -8.69 -13.41 -2.95
CA THR A 51 -8.97 -13.85 -4.32
C THR A 51 -10.36 -13.43 -4.79
N GLY A 52 -10.52 -13.29 -6.11
CA GLY A 52 -11.82 -12.95 -6.73
C GLY A 52 -12.92 -14.01 -6.54
N ASP A 53 -12.57 -15.24 -6.17
CA ASP A 53 -13.51 -16.28 -5.74
C ASP A 53 -13.72 -16.30 -4.21
N GLN A 54 -13.38 -15.20 -3.54
CA GLN A 54 -13.59 -14.96 -2.12
C GLN A 54 -12.88 -15.94 -1.18
N ARG A 55 -11.61 -16.25 -1.42
CA ARG A 55 -10.76 -16.99 -0.47
C ARG A 55 -9.66 -16.09 0.08
N LEU A 56 -9.24 -16.36 1.32
CA LEU A 56 -8.00 -15.79 1.84
C LEU A 56 -6.84 -16.76 1.60
N LEU A 57 -5.75 -16.24 1.02
CA LEU A 57 -4.50 -16.95 0.83
C LEU A 57 -3.46 -16.41 1.81
N VAL A 58 -2.53 -17.26 2.22
CA VAL A 58 -1.31 -16.85 2.93
C VAL A 58 -0.10 -17.38 2.19
N PHE A 59 0.87 -16.50 1.92
CA PHE A 59 2.08 -16.82 1.17
C PHE A 59 3.29 -16.03 1.66
N ASP A 60 4.48 -16.51 1.29
CA ASP A 60 5.74 -15.78 1.45
C ASP A 60 5.96 -14.95 0.18
N GLU A 61 6.39 -13.69 0.32
CA GLU A 61 6.53 -12.74 -0.78
C GLU A 61 7.46 -13.24 -1.90
N TYR A 62 8.46 -14.07 -1.59
CA TYR A 62 9.38 -14.64 -2.59
C TYR A 62 8.88 -15.98 -3.15
N SER A 63 7.69 -16.43 -2.75
CA SER A 63 7.08 -17.67 -3.20
C SER A 63 5.54 -17.61 -3.33
N PRO A 64 4.97 -16.62 -4.04
CA PRO A 64 3.51 -16.50 -4.22
C PRO A 64 2.88 -17.73 -4.91
N GLN A 65 3.62 -18.43 -5.76
CA GLN A 65 3.19 -19.69 -6.38
C GLN A 65 2.92 -20.82 -5.37
N ARG A 66 3.43 -20.67 -4.13
CA ARG A 66 3.22 -21.61 -3.01
C ARG A 66 2.11 -21.17 -2.06
N ALA A 67 1.30 -20.19 -2.44
CA ALA A 67 0.18 -19.72 -1.64
C ALA A 67 -0.69 -20.87 -1.12
N LYS A 68 -0.99 -20.80 0.17
CA LYS A 68 -1.86 -21.73 0.88
C LYS A 68 -3.20 -21.07 1.08
N SER A 69 -4.26 -21.71 0.60
CA SER A 69 -5.62 -21.24 0.85
C SER A 69 -6.04 -21.58 2.28
N SER A 70 -6.61 -20.60 2.98
CA SER A 70 -7.23 -20.82 4.30
C SER A 70 -8.58 -21.50 4.08
N LYS A 71 -9.62 -20.75 3.67
CA LYS A 71 -10.98 -21.17 3.28
C LYS A 71 -11.66 -20.05 2.46
N ALA A 72 -12.85 -20.33 1.94
CA ALA A 72 -13.74 -19.29 1.42
C ALA A 72 -14.24 -18.38 2.56
N VAL A 73 -14.36 -17.09 2.28
CA VAL A 73 -14.88 -16.09 3.21
C VAL A 73 -16.35 -16.38 3.50
N THR A 74 -16.70 -16.35 4.78
CA THR A 74 -18.08 -16.55 5.27
C THR A 74 -18.43 -15.46 6.29
N GLY A 75 -19.71 -15.35 6.69
CA GLY A 75 -20.14 -14.37 7.70
C GLY A 75 -20.46 -12.97 7.14
N LEU A 76 -20.42 -12.79 5.82
CA LEU A 76 -20.97 -11.62 5.15
C LEU A 76 -22.50 -11.62 5.27
N ILE A 77 -23.07 -10.47 5.62
CA ILE A 77 -24.51 -10.30 5.90
C ILE A 77 -25.04 -9.00 5.27
N ASP A 78 -26.35 -8.75 5.40
CA ASP A 78 -26.98 -7.49 5.01
C ASP A 78 -26.72 -7.06 3.55
N GLY A 79 -26.68 -8.04 2.65
CA GLY A 79 -26.50 -7.84 1.21
C GLY A 79 -25.05 -7.92 0.73
N ASP A 80 -24.07 -7.98 1.64
CA ASP A 80 -22.68 -8.27 1.26
C ASP A 80 -22.55 -9.73 0.82
N THR A 81 -21.99 -9.94 -0.36
CA THR A 81 -21.72 -11.27 -0.94
C THR A 81 -20.23 -11.48 -1.24
N THR A 82 -19.48 -10.39 -1.41
CA THR A 82 -18.05 -10.40 -1.66
C THR A 82 -17.39 -9.27 -0.87
N LEU A 83 -16.10 -9.43 -0.59
CA LEU A 83 -15.21 -8.37 -0.14
C LEU A 83 -14.60 -7.69 -1.36
N ILE A 84 -14.47 -6.37 -1.32
CA ILE A 84 -13.83 -5.54 -2.35
C ILE A 84 -12.38 -5.20 -2.04
N GLY A 85 -11.95 -5.36 -0.78
CA GLY A 85 -10.57 -5.14 -0.35
C GLY A 85 -10.37 -5.44 1.13
N ILE A 86 -9.11 -5.57 1.55
CA ILE A 86 -8.67 -5.95 2.90
C ILE A 86 -7.45 -5.15 3.33
N ASP A 87 -7.31 -4.88 4.62
CA ASP A 87 -6.09 -4.29 5.19
C ASP A 87 -5.99 -4.50 6.71
N TYR A 88 -4.77 -4.46 7.27
CA TYR A 88 -4.51 -4.49 8.70
C TYR A 88 -4.62 -3.12 9.34
N ARG A 89 -5.45 -3.03 10.40
CA ARG A 89 -5.52 -1.82 11.21
C ARG A 89 -4.40 -1.78 12.24
N VAL A 90 -3.54 -0.76 12.17
CA VAL A 90 -2.40 -0.59 13.10
C VAL A 90 -2.82 -0.49 14.57
N GLN A 91 -3.97 0.11 14.87
CA GLN A 91 -4.44 0.33 16.24
C GLN A 91 -4.85 -0.94 16.99
N ASP A 92 -5.20 -2.02 16.29
CA ASP A 92 -5.65 -3.26 16.93
C ASP A 92 -5.07 -4.55 16.32
N GLY A 93 -4.26 -4.43 15.27
CA GLY A 93 -3.57 -5.53 14.60
C GLY A 93 -4.49 -6.49 13.85
N LYS A 94 -5.77 -6.16 13.68
CA LYS A 94 -6.73 -7.05 13.01
C LYS A 94 -6.76 -6.78 11.51
N LEU A 95 -6.98 -7.85 10.75
CA LEU A 95 -7.34 -7.77 9.35
C LEU A 95 -8.80 -7.31 9.25
N TYR A 96 -9.04 -6.24 8.50
CA TYR A 96 -10.37 -5.78 8.12
C TYR A 96 -10.63 -6.08 6.65
N GLY A 97 -11.91 -6.11 6.28
CA GLY A 97 -12.34 -6.11 4.89
C GLY A 97 -13.60 -5.28 4.69
N VAL A 98 -13.76 -4.75 3.48
CA VAL A 98 -14.97 -4.02 3.06
C VAL A 98 -15.78 -4.90 2.12
N GLY A 99 -17.07 -5.07 2.40
CA GLY A 99 -18.02 -5.81 1.57
C GLY A 99 -18.58 -4.97 0.43
N ASN A 100 -19.04 -5.62 -0.64
CA ASN A 100 -19.58 -4.97 -1.85
C ASN A 100 -20.89 -4.20 -1.64
N ALA A 101 -21.62 -4.43 -0.54
CA ALA A 101 -22.77 -3.63 -0.12
C ALA A 101 -22.41 -2.64 1.01
N GLY A 102 -21.12 -2.49 1.32
CA GLY A 102 -20.59 -1.51 2.27
C GLY A 102 -20.46 -2.01 3.72
N GLY A 103 -20.61 -3.30 4.00
CA GLY A 103 -20.26 -3.80 5.34
C GLY A 103 -18.76 -3.68 5.60
N VAL A 104 -18.36 -3.34 6.82
CA VAL A 104 -16.96 -3.35 7.25
C VAL A 104 -16.81 -4.43 8.29
N TYR A 105 -15.88 -5.36 8.05
CA TYR A 105 -15.74 -6.59 8.80
C TYR A 105 -14.34 -6.70 9.39
N THR A 106 -14.20 -7.34 10.54
CA THR A 106 -12.92 -7.98 10.90
C THR A 106 -12.91 -9.40 10.34
N LEU A 107 -11.72 -9.89 9.97
CA LEU A 107 -11.51 -11.19 9.35
C LEU A 107 -10.54 -12.02 10.18
N ASP A 108 -10.93 -13.26 10.49
CA ASP A 108 -9.99 -14.25 11.01
C ASP A 108 -9.28 -14.94 9.84
N VAL A 109 -7.97 -14.73 9.70
CA VAL A 109 -7.16 -15.25 8.57
C VAL A 109 -7.15 -16.77 8.51
N LYS A 110 -7.28 -17.47 9.64
CA LYS A 110 -7.20 -18.94 9.70
C LYS A 110 -8.50 -19.61 9.27
N THR A 111 -9.63 -19.01 9.64
CA THR A 111 -10.98 -19.56 9.43
C THR A 111 -11.72 -18.91 8.27
N ALA A 112 -11.26 -17.74 7.82
CA ALA A 112 -11.90 -16.86 6.84
C ALA A 112 -13.32 -16.42 7.25
N VAL A 113 -13.59 -16.35 8.57
CA VAL A 113 -14.86 -15.83 9.08
C VAL A 113 -14.79 -14.31 9.19
N ALA A 114 -15.72 -13.64 8.51
CA ALA A 114 -15.97 -12.22 8.61
C ALA A 114 -16.96 -11.92 9.74
N THR A 115 -16.65 -10.95 10.59
CA THR A 115 -17.54 -10.46 11.65
C THR A 115 -17.82 -8.98 11.41
N LEU A 116 -19.10 -8.64 11.22
CA LEU A 116 -19.50 -7.26 10.96
C LEU A 116 -19.11 -6.34 12.13
N VAL A 117 -18.44 -5.24 11.80
CA VAL A 117 -18.08 -4.17 12.74
C VAL A 117 -19.07 -3.02 12.63
N ASN A 118 -19.18 -2.45 11.44
CA ASN A 118 -20.16 -1.42 11.10
C ASN A 118 -20.37 -1.38 9.58
N ARG A 119 -21.04 -0.35 9.05
CA ARG A 119 -21.31 -0.22 7.62
C ARG A 119 -20.93 1.17 7.13
N LEU A 120 -20.58 1.26 5.85
CA LEU A 120 -20.46 2.51 5.14
C LEU A 120 -21.83 3.20 5.05
N SER A 121 -21.86 4.51 5.31
CA SER A 121 -23.06 5.36 5.14
C SER A 121 -23.19 5.93 3.73
N VAL A 122 -22.19 5.69 2.87
CA VAL A 122 -22.13 6.11 1.47
C VAL A 122 -21.98 4.87 0.61
N ALA A 123 -22.78 4.76 -0.45
CA ALA A 123 -22.70 3.64 -1.37
C ALA A 123 -21.37 3.62 -2.13
N LEU A 124 -20.84 2.41 -2.36
CA LEU A 124 -19.68 2.20 -3.21
C LEU A 124 -20.05 2.48 -4.68
N SER A 125 -19.14 3.11 -5.41
CA SER A 125 -19.28 3.43 -6.83
C SER A 125 -18.02 3.00 -7.55
N GLY A 126 -18.14 2.06 -8.49
CA GLY A 126 -17.00 1.45 -9.18
C GLY A 126 -17.08 -0.08 -9.19
N THR A 127 -16.08 -0.70 -9.80
CA THR A 127 -15.96 -2.16 -9.89
C THR A 127 -14.63 -2.70 -9.36
N SER A 128 -13.61 -1.85 -9.25
CA SER A 128 -12.32 -2.15 -8.65
C SER A 128 -12.01 -1.11 -7.59
N PHE A 129 -11.45 -1.54 -6.47
CA PHE A 129 -11.28 -0.71 -5.28
C PHE A 129 -9.91 -0.91 -4.64
N GLY A 130 -9.38 0.16 -4.06
CA GLY A 130 -8.25 0.10 -3.13
C GLY A 130 -8.74 0.42 -1.72
N VAL A 131 -8.33 -0.37 -0.73
CA VAL A 131 -8.76 -0.27 0.66
C VAL A 131 -7.54 -0.30 1.56
N ASP A 132 -7.35 0.70 2.42
CA ASP A 132 -6.16 0.79 3.26
C ASP A 132 -6.37 1.70 4.48
N PHE A 133 -5.82 1.35 5.63
CA PHE A 133 -5.86 2.18 6.83
C PHE A 133 -4.75 3.22 6.78
N ASN A 134 -5.12 4.47 7.10
CA ASN A 134 -4.15 5.47 7.50
C ASN A 134 -3.79 5.26 9.00
N PRO A 135 -2.55 4.90 9.35
CA PRO A 135 -2.14 4.68 10.75
C PRO A 135 -2.30 5.93 11.60
N ALA A 136 -1.82 7.09 11.16
CA ALA A 136 -1.86 8.32 11.93
C ALA A 136 -3.29 8.86 12.16
N ALA A 137 -4.19 8.70 11.18
CA ALA A 137 -5.56 9.17 11.25
C ALA A 137 -6.52 8.16 11.88
N ASP A 138 -6.12 6.89 11.98
CA ASP A 138 -6.98 5.75 12.34
C ASP A 138 -8.25 5.73 11.47
N ARG A 139 -8.08 5.80 10.15
CA ARG A 139 -9.21 5.83 9.20
C ARG A 139 -8.97 4.92 8.02
N LEU A 140 -10.01 4.19 7.66
CA LEU A 140 -10.04 3.36 6.47
C LEU A 140 -10.29 4.25 5.24
N ARG A 141 -9.38 4.24 4.28
CA ARG A 141 -9.52 4.84 2.95
C ARG A 141 -10.12 3.80 2.02
N ILE A 142 -11.08 4.22 1.22
CA ILE A 142 -11.63 3.41 0.13
C ILE A 142 -11.62 4.28 -1.13
N ILE A 143 -10.92 3.83 -2.17
CA ILE A 143 -10.94 4.48 -3.49
C ILE A 143 -11.45 3.51 -4.55
N SER A 144 -11.78 4.01 -5.74
CA SER A 144 -12.25 3.17 -6.85
C SER A 144 -11.77 3.61 -8.22
N ASP A 145 -11.89 2.68 -9.17
CA ASP A 145 -11.79 2.91 -10.61
C ASP A 145 -12.68 4.04 -11.14
N ASN A 146 -13.77 4.41 -10.45
CA ASN A 146 -14.62 5.53 -10.84
C ASN A 146 -14.23 6.88 -10.19
N GLY A 147 -13.04 6.95 -9.58
CA GLY A 147 -12.54 8.15 -8.92
C GLY A 147 -13.18 8.45 -7.56
N GLN A 148 -13.98 7.53 -7.03
CA GLN A 148 -14.53 7.66 -5.68
C GLN A 148 -13.40 7.71 -4.65
N ASN A 149 -13.57 8.54 -3.63
CA ASN A 149 -12.59 8.73 -2.57
C ASN A 149 -13.33 8.87 -1.24
N LEU A 150 -13.38 7.79 -0.46
CA LEU A 150 -14.10 7.72 0.81
C LEU A 150 -13.12 7.58 1.96
N ARG A 151 -13.54 8.07 3.13
CA ARG A 151 -12.82 7.85 4.38
C ARG A 151 -13.80 7.48 5.48
N HIS A 152 -13.52 6.38 6.16
CA HIS A 152 -14.45 5.76 7.10
C HIS A 152 -13.82 5.57 8.48
N ASN A 153 -14.65 5.70 9.51
CA ASN A 153 -14.28 5.38 10.89
C ASN A 153 -14.83 4.00 11.26
N VAL A 154 -13.97 3.07 11.65
CA VAL A 154 -14.39 1.70 12.00
C VAL A 154 -14.82 1.55 13.46
N ASN A 155 -14.63 2.58 14.29
CA ASN A 155 -15.10 2.57 15.67
C ASN A 155 -16.64 2.61 15.71
N ALA A 156 -17.21 2.28 16.87
CA ALA A 156 -18.67 2.26 17.08
C ALA A 156 -19.31 3.62 16.72
N GLY A 157 -20.41 3.59 15.96
CA GLY A 157 -21.06 4.81 15.45
C GLY A 157 -20.29 5.53 14.33
N GLY A 158 -19.32 4.85 13.73
CA GLY A 158 -18.50 5.38 12.65
C GLY A 158 -19.30 5.88 11.44
N VAL A 159 -18.78 6.93 10.80
CA VAL A 159 -19.40 7.62 9.67
C VAL A 159 -18.46 7.56 8.47
N THR A 160 -19.03 7.40 7.28
CA THR A 160 -18.29 7.52 6.02
C THR A 160 -18.39 8.95 5.49
N LEU A 161 -17.23 9.55 5.22
CA LEU A 161 -17.12 10.83 4.55
C LEU A 161 -16.75 10.62 3.08
N THR A 162 -17.43 11.33 2.20
CA THR A 162 -17.04 11.46 0.80
C THR A 162 -16.08 12.62 0.68
N ASP A 163 -14.82 12.32 0.36
CA ASP A 163 -13.80 13.32 0.05
C ASP A 163 -13.90 13.76 -1.42
N THR A 164 -13.08 14.72 -1.83
CA THR A 164 -13.03 15.14 -3.24
C THR A 164 -12.60 13.96 -4.11
N ALA A 165 -13.28 13.78 -5.25
CA ALA A 165 -12.97 12.73 -6.21
C ALA A 165 -11.50 12.80 -6.66
N LEU A 166 -10.91 11.64 -6.95
CA LEU A 166 -9.53 11.55 -7.39
C LEU A 166 -9.30 12.39 -8.65
N ASN A 167 -8.21 13.15 -8.70
CA ASN A 167 -7.95 14.10 -9.78
C ASN A 167 -6.46 14.38 -9.98
N TYR A 168 -5.99 14.41 -11.22
CA TYR A 168 -4.67 14.96 -11.57
C TYR A 168 -4.69 16.48 -11.75
N VAL A 169 -5.87 17.01 -12.10
CA VAL A 169 -6.12 18.45 -12.27
C VAL A 169 -7.31 18.80 -11.38
N ALA A 170 -7.12 19.75 -10.47
CA ALA A 170 -8.13 20.14 -9.49
C ALA A 170 -9.49 20.40 -10.15
N GLY A 171 -10.53 19.75 -9.64
CA GLY A 171 -11.90 19.86 -10.14
C GLY A 171 -12.24 18.94 -11.32
N THR A 172 -11.28 18.17 -11.85
CA THR A 172 -11.49 17.22 -12.95
C THR A 172 -11.26 15.79 -12.43
N PRO A 173 -12.34 15.03 -12.14
CA PRO A 173 -12.21 13.65 -11.70
C PRO A 173 -11.46 12.78 -12.72
N THR A 174 -10.71 11.81 -12.20
CA THR A 174 -10.04 10.77 -12.97
C THR A 174 -10.58 9.38 -12.61
N THR A 175 -10.26 8.39 -13.42
CA THR A 175 -10.72 7.00 -13.31
C THR A 175 -9.54 6.06 -13.43
N GLY A 176 -9.66 4.81 -12.96
CA GLY A 176 -8.64 3.78 -13.11
C GLY A 176 -7.66 3.65 -11.93
N VAL A 177 -7.84 4.42 -10.87
CA VAL A 177 -7.00 4.34 -9.66
C VAL A 177 -7.58 3.30 -8.70
N THR A 178 -6.88 2.17 -8.55
CA THR A 178 -7.44 0.95 -7.94
C THR A 178 -6.59 0.32 -6.86
N GLY A 179 -5.33 0.74 -6.69
CA GLY A 179 -4.51 0.39 -5.52
C GLY A 179 -4.34 1.58 -4.58
N ALA A 180 -4.31 1.35 -3.26
CA ALA A 180 -4.06 2.37 -2.25
C ALA A 180 -3.24 1.76 -1.11
N ALA A 181 -2.20 2.45 -0.65
CA ALA A 181 -1.41 2.03 0.50
C ALA A 181 -0.78 3.25 1.21
N TYR A 182 -0.91 3.32 2.53
CA TYR A 182 -0.25 4.32 3.37
C TYR A 182 1.12 3.84 3.82
N THR A 183 2.06 4.76 3.91
CA THR A 183 3.36 4.51 4.56
C THR A 183 3.25 4.63 6.07
N ASN A 184 4.28 4.13 6.76
CA ASN A 184 4.53 4.31 8.19
C ASN A 184 3.44 3.70 9.06
N ASN A 185 3.31 2.38 8.94
CA ASN A 185 2.41 1.54 9.72
C ASN A 185 2.93 1.35 11.15
N ASP A 186 3.08 2.47 11.87
CA ASP A 186 3.48 2.54 13.27
C ASP A 186 2.46 3.34 14.11
N LEU A 187 2.69 3.39 15.42
CA LEU A 187 1.85 4.10 16.39
C LEU A 187 2.48 5.40 16.89
N ASP A 188 3.58 5.86 16.29
CA ASP A 188 4.23 7.10 16.72
C ASP A 188 3.43 8.30 16.22
N VAL A 189 2.90 9.07 17.17
CA VAL A 189 2.08 10.27 16.91
C VAL A 189 2.83 11.39 16.18
N THR A 190 4.16 11.30 16.08
CA THR A 190 5.02 12.25 15.38
C THR A 190 5.34 11.82 13.95
N THR A 191 5.03 10.58 13.57
CA THR A 191 5.23 10.07 12.22
C THR A 191 4.03 10.41 11.33
N ALA A 192 4.29 11.14 10.24
CA ALA A 192 3.27 11.43 9.23
C ALA A 192 3.18 10.31 8.19
N THR A 193 2.00 10.07 7.65
CA THR A 193 1.76 9.04 6.61
C THR A 193 1.69 9.67 5.22
N THR A 194 2.19 8.99 4.18
CA THR A 194 1.97 9.36 2.78
C THR A 194 1.06 8.31 2.12
N LEU A 195 0.05 8.75 1.37
CA LEU A 195 -0.77 7.85 0.56
C LEU A 195 -0.15 7.67 -0.82
N PHE A 196 0.13 6.43 -1.18
CA PHE A 196 0.44 6.03 -2.54
C PHE A 196 -0.74 5.29 -3.16
N ASN A 197 -0.88 5.43 -4.48
CA ASN A 197 -1.88 4.71 -5.24
C ASN A 197 -1.27 4.13 -6.52
N ILE A 198 -1.98 3.16 -7.09
CA ILE A 198 -1.69 2.64 -8.42
C ILE A 198 -2.84 3.05 -9.34
N ASP A 199 -2.50 3.81 -10.37
CA ASP A 199 -3.36 4.04 -11.52
C ASP A 199 -3.14 2.92 -12.53
N SER A 200 -4.12 2.02 -12.62
CA SER A 200 -4.08 0.84 -13.48
C SER A 200 -4.32 1.16 -14.95
N VAL A 201 -4.91 2.32 -15.27
CA VAL A 201 -5.12 2.73 -16.67
C VAL A 201 -3.88 3.40 -17.24
N LEU A 202 -3.14 4.13 -16.40
CA LEU A 202 -1.93 4.83 -16.79
C LEU A 202 -0.64 4.07 -16.45
N ASP A 203 -0.74 2.85 -15.91
CA ASP A 203 0.37 2.02 -15.44
C ASP A 203 1.38 2.84 -14.62
N GLN A 204 0.93 3.43 -13.52
CA GLN A 204 1.82 4.30 -12.72
C GLN A 204 1.53 4.30 -11.23
N VAL A 205 2.59 4.53 -10.47
CA VAL A 205 2.49 4.89 -9.06
C VAL A 205 2.27 6.40 -8.96
N VAL A 206 1.36 6.79 -8.08
CA VAL A 206 1.05 8.20 -7.79
C VAL A 206 1.01 8.43 -6.29
N ILE A 207 1.34 9.64 -5.87
CA ILE A 207 1.07 10.13 -4.51
C ILE A 207 -0.27 10.85 -4.52
N GLN A 208 -1.12 10.59 -3.52
CA GLN A 208 -2.34 11.35 -3.30
C GLN A 208 -2.16 12.32 -2.13
N SER A 209 -1.92 13.60 -2.44
CA SER A 209 -1.61 14.62 -1.44
C SER A 209 -2.18 16.01 -1.79
N PRO A 210 -3.02 16.60 -0.93
CA PRO A 210 -3.62 16.00 0.28
C PRO A 210 -4.61 14.88 -0.07
N PRO A 211 -4.70 13.79 0.74
CA PRO A 211 -5.64 12.69 0.49
C PRO A 211 -7.09 13.14 0.31
N ASN A 212 -7.58 14.06 1.16
CA ASN A 212 -8.99 14.48 1.14
C ASN A 212 -9.33 15.39 -0.06
N ASN A 213 -8.33 15.94 -0.74
CA ASN A 213 -8.49 16.70 -1.98
C ASN A 213 -8.47 15.79 -3.22
N GLY A 214 -8.16 14.50 -3.06
CA GLY A 214 -8.04 13.55 -4.16
C GLY A 214 -6.92 13.88 -5.15
N SER A 215 -6.04 14.84 -4.83
CA SER A 215 -5.03 15.34 -5.76
C SER A 215 -3.92 14.32 -5.96
N LEU A 216 -3.70 13.92 -7.21
CA LEU A 216 -2.73 12.90 -7.61
C LEU A 216 -1.51 13.53 -8.28
N ALA A 217 -0.33 13.06 -7.91
CA ALA A 217 0.93 13.39 -8.57
C ALA A 217 1.70 12.10 -8.90
N ALA A 218 1.99 11.89 -10.18
CA ALA A 218 2.73 10.70 -10.61
C ALA A 218 4.17 10.71 -10.10
N THR A 219 4.63 9.56 -9.58
CA THR A 219 6.03 9.36 -9.18
C THR A 219 6.80 8.59 -10.26
N GLY A 220 6.17 7.63 -10.92
CA GLY A 220 6.73 6.99 -12.10
C GLY A 220 5.90 5.83 -12.63
N LYS A 221 6.30 5.32 -13.79
CA LYS A 221 5.59 4.26 -14.52
C LYS A 221 5.91 2.88 -13.97
N LEU A 222 4.89 2.02 -13.90
CA LEU A 222 5.08 0.58 -13.79
C LEU A 222 5.82 0.08 -15.04
N THR A 223 6.68 -0.91 -14.86
CA THR A 223 7.39 -1.55 -15.98
C THR A 223 6.61 -2.73 -16.58
N VAL A 224 5.34 -2.87 -16.21
CA VAL A 224 4.39 -3.88 -16.67
C VAL A 224 3.04 -3.20 -16.88
N ASP A 225 2.24 -3.76 -17.79
CA ASP A 225 0.84 -3.40 -18.03
C ASP A 225 -0.04 -4.18 -17.04
N THR A 226 -0.82 -3.47 -16.21
CA THR A 226 -1.71 -4.06 -15.22
C THR A 226 -3.19 -3.87 -15.58
N GLY A 227 -3.99 -4.90 -15.31
CA GLY A 227 -5.44 -4.80 -15.28
C GLY A 227 -5.94 -4.07 -14.04
N SER A 228 -7.26 -3.93 -13.96
CA SER A 228 -7.94 -3.16 -12.91
C SER A 228 -7.96 -3.84 -11.54
N ALA A 229 -7.67 -5.15 -11.45
CA ALA A 229 -7.52 -5.85 -10.19
C ALA A 229 -6.08 -5.66 -9.68
N VAL A 230 -5.95 -4.78 -8.70
CA VAL A 230 -4.68 -4.38 -8.08
C VAL A 230 -4.81 -4.52 -6.58
N GLY A 231 -3.97 -5.35 -5.98
CA GLY A 231 -3.71 -5.33 -4.55
C GLY A 231 -2.43 -4.56 -4.29
N PHE A 232 -2.42 -3.69 -3.30
CA PHE A 232 -1.26 -2.84 -3.01
C PHE A 232 -1.17 -2.55 -1.53
N ASP A 233 -0.02 -2.82 -0.93
CA ASP A 233 0.22 -2.55 0.49
C ASP A 233 1.71 -2.21 0.71
N ILE A 234 2.00 -1.44 1.77
CA ILE A 234 3.32 -0.99 2.16
C ILE A 234 3.61 -1.47 3.59
N TYR A 235 4.51 -2.44 3.71
CA TYR A 235 5.04 -2.86 4.99
C TYR A 235 6.04 -1.85 5.53
N SER A 236 5.98 -1.58 6.83
CA SER A 236 6.91 -0.71 7.54
C SER A 236 7.83 -1.55 8.42
N ILE A 237 9.13 -1.43 8.19
CA ILE A 237 10.16 -2.05 9.02
C ILE A 237 10.42 -1.09 10.18
N LEU A 238 10.29 -1.58 11.41
CA LEU A 238 10.33 -0.75 12.61
C LEU A 238 11.65 -0.90 13.37
N SER A 239 12.14 0.21 13.92
CA SER A 239 13.17 0.22 14.97
C SER A 239 12.67 1.11 16.10
N ASP A 240 12.68 0.59 17.33
CA ASP A 240 12.15 1.30 18.50
C ASP A 240 10.71 1.83 18.29
N ALA A 241 9.87 1.02 17.63
CA ALA A 241 8.47 1.33 17.28
C ALA A 241 8.26 2.49 16.31
N VAL A 242 9.31 2.92 15.60
CA VAL A 242 9.25 3.94 14.55
C VAL A 242 9.67 3.34 13.22
N THR A 243 8.99 3.71 12.14
CA THR A 243 9.33 3.25 10.80
C THR A 243 10.72 3.74 10.36
N VAL A 244 11.58 2.81 9.95
CA VAL A 244 12.94 3.10 9.45
C VAL A 244 13.17 2.70 7.99
N ASP A 245 12.34 1.81 7.45
CA ASP A 245 12.39 1.36 6.05
C ASP A 245 11.00 0.90 5.60
N LEU A 246 10.76 0.86 4.29
CA LEU A 246 9.48 0.49 3.69
C LEU A 246 9.67 -0.57 2.61
N GLU A 247 8.82 -1.61 2.59
CA GLU A 247 8.71 -2.55 1.47
C GLU A 247 7.29 -2.47 0.91
N ALA A 248 7.16 -1.99 -0.33
CA ALA A 248 5.89 -1.90 -1.02
C ALA A 248 5.70 -3.11 -1.93
N LEU A 249 4.57 -3.81 -1.79
CA LEU A 249 4.22 -4.95 -2.62
C LEU A 249 2.93 -4.67 -3.39
N ALA A 250 2.83 -5.20 -4.61
CA ALA A 250 1.59 -5.17 -5.38
C ALA A 250 1.31 -6.53 -6.02
N SER A 251 0.06 -7.00 -5.94
CA SER A 251 -0.46 -8.02 -6.83
C SER A 251 -1.05 -7.34 -8.06
N LEU A 252 -0.41 -7.54 -9.21
CA LEU A 252 -0.83 -6.96 -10.49
C LEU A 252 -1.36 -8.07 -11.38
N SER A 253 -2.60 -7.92 -11.83
CA SER A 253 -3.22 -8.79 -12.83
C SER A 253 -2.73 -8.40 -14.22
N SER A 254 -2.26 -9.34 -15.03
CA SER A 254 -2.04 -9.05 -16.45
C SER A 254 -3.39 -8.89 -17.17
N PRO A 255 -3.47 -8.17 -18.29
CA PRO A 255 -4.67 -8.14 -19.12
C PRO A 255 -5.11 -9.53 -19.65
N THR A 256 -4.20 -10.51 -19.61
CA THR A 256 -4.46 -11.92 -19.95
C THR A 256 -4.96 -12.77 -18.77
N GLY A 257 -5.13 -12.16 -17.59
CA GLY A 257 -5.74 -12.77 -16.41
C GLY A 257 -4.80 -13.53 -15.48
N ALA A 258 -3.48 -13.37 -15.59
CA ALA A 258 -2.54 -13.95 -14.63
C ALA A 258 -2.16 -12.91 -13.58
N ALA A 259 -2.41 -13.19 -12.30
CA ALA A 259 -1.93 -12.35 -11.20
C ALA A 259 -0.48 -12.68 -10.86
N SER A 260 0.36 -11.67 -10.69
CA SER A 260 1.74 -11.81 -10.21
C SER A 260 2.02 -10.81 -9.09
N LEU A 261 2.89 -11.19 -8.16
CA LEU A 261 3.38 -10.32 -7.11
C LEU A 261 4.63 -9.59 -7.57
N TYR A 262 4.72 -8.32 -7.21
CA TYR A 262 5.87 -7.47 -7.45
C TYR A 262 6.22 -6.68 -6.19
N ALA A 263 7.51 -6.42 -5.99
CA ALA A 263 7.92 -5.29 -5.18
C ALA A 263 7.89 -4.01 -6.03
N VAL A 264 7.46 -2.90 -5.43
CA VAL A 264 7.21 -1.63 -6.11
C VAL A 264 8.16 -0.57 -5.58
N ASN A 265 8.93 0.06 -6.45
CA ASN A 265 9.68 1.25 -6.07
C ASN A 265 8.76 2.48 -6.09
N LEU A 266 8.36 2.97 -4.92
CA LEU A 266 7.39 4.08 -4.77
C LEU A 266 7.80 5.38 -5.48
N ALA A 267 9.10 5.66 -5.59
CA ALA A 267 9.61 6.90 -6.18
C ALA A 267 9.72 6.86 -7.70
N THR A 268 9.89 5.67 -8.30
CA THR A 268 10.15 5.52 -9.75
C THR A 268 9.07 4.73 -10.48
N GLY A 269 8.16 4.08 -9.76
CA GLY A 269 7.17 3.15 -10.29
C GLY A 269 7.75 1.81 -10.76
N LYS A 270 9.08 1.65 -10.80
CA LYS A 270 9.70 0.40 -11.27
C LYS A 270 9.27 -0.77 -10.39
N VAL A 271 8.83 -1.85 -11.04
CA VAL A 271 8.46 -3.09 -10.34
C VAL A 271 9.53 -4.16 -10.48
N ILE A 272 9.68 -4.98 -9.44
CA ILE A 272 10.58 -6.14 -9.40
C ILE A 272 9.70 -7.37 -9.21
N TYR A 273 9.70 -8.26 -10.20
CA TYR A 273 8.91 -9.49 -10.17
C TYR A 273 9.33 -10.40 -9.00
N ARG A 274 8.35 -10.81 -8.19
CA ARG A 274 8.52 -11.74 -7.07
C ARG A 274 8.03 -13.15 -7.40
N GLY A 275 7.00 -13.27 -8.22
CA GLY A 275 6.48 -14.55 -8.68
C GLY A 275 5.04 -14.46 -9.18
N VAL A 276 4.57 -15.52 -9.83
CA VAL A 276 3.20 -15.65 -10.34
C VAL A 276 2.36 -16.44 -9.35
N PHE A 277 1.09 -16.07 -9.18
CA PHE A 277 0.13 -16.89 -8.44
C PHE A 277 -0.31 -18.10 -9.26
N LYS A 278 -0.91 -19.10 -8.63
CA LYS A 278 -1.52 -20.21 -9.39
C LYS A 278 -2.65 -19.64 -10.25
N ALA A 279 -2.91 -20.22 -11.42
CA ALA A 279 -3.99 -19.75 -12.30
C ALA A 279 -5.38 -19.74 -11.63
N SER A 280 -5.60 -20.61 -10.65
CA SER A 280 -6.83 -20.66 -9.82
C SER A 280 -6.90 -19.59 -8.74
N ASP A 281 -5.77 -18.95 -8.43
CA ASP A 281 -5.61 -17.99 -7.33
C ASP A 281 -5.53 -16.58 -7.93
N GLN A 282 -6.66 -16.09 -8.41
CA GLN A 282 -6.84 -14.74 -8.95
C GLN A 282 -6.83 -13.73 -7.80
N VAL A 283 -5.65 -13.34 -7.33
CA VAL A 283 -5.48 -12.38 -6.22
C VAL A 283 -5.90 -10.99 -6.70
N THR A 284 -6.92 -10.43 -6.05
CA THR A 284 -7.49 -9.12 -6.34
C THR A 284 -7.06 -8.04 -5.36
N ASP A 285 -6.66 -8.43 -4.14
CA ASP A 285 -6.12 -7.52 -3.13
C ASP A 285 -5.11 -8.24 -2.22
N ILE A 286 -4.23 -7.49 -1.54
CA ILE A 286 -3.26 -8.01 -0.58
C ILE A 286 -3.19 -7.14 0.68
N ALA A 287 -2.84 -7.77 1.80
CA ALA A 287 -2.55 -7.10 3.07
C ALA A 287 -1.38 -7.80 3.78
N ILE A 288 -0.48 -7.04 4.36
CA ILE A 288 0.76 -7.49 4.99
C ILE A 288 0.60 -7.34 6.52
N PRO A 289 0.66 -8.43 7.29
CA PRO A 289 0.71 -8.35 8.75
C PRO A 289 1.81 -7.42 9.25
N LEU A 290 1.50 -6.64 10.29
CA LEU A 290 2.31 -5.48 10.73
C LEU A 290 3.61 -5.84 11.48
N ASP A 291 3.60 -6.93 12.24
CA ASP A 291 4.72 -7.32 13.11
C ASP A 291 5.33 -8.65 12.64
N GLN A 292 6.33 -8.59 11.75
CA GLN A 292 6.97 -9.78 11.17
C GLN A 292 8.48 -9.89 11.44
N ASP A 293 9.03 -8.94 12.19
CA ASP A 293 10.44 -8.89 12.59
C ASP A 293 10.74 -9.72 13.85
#